data_AF-A0A3N4L8S7-F1
#
_entry.id   AF-A0A3N4L8S7-F1
#
_cell.length_a   1.000
_cell.length_b   1.000
_cell.length_c   1.000
_cell.angle_alpha   90.00
_cell.angle_beta   90.00
_cell.angle_gamma   90.00
#
_symmetry.space_group_name_H-M   'P 1'
#
loop_
_entity.id
_entity.type
_entity.pdbx_description
1 polymer ?
#
loop_
_entity_poly.entity_id
_entity_poly.type
_entity_poly.pdbx_seq_one_letter_code
_entity_poly.pdbx_strand_id
1 'polypeptide(L)'
;PDPTHDTHTRRLLITFLGITPYRAGMWSTSRPPGASLIHYHLFNGCPALVIPVDENCPITAWSPVTMTTIIQCGFDPAPLHGIICEYLDSVIRMEGVLPKLRERYDEVLSRCVSLVVNGALELRNAEVPKKVMKKLDPERAGIVFLRY
;
A
#
# COMPACT_ATOMS: atom_id res chain seq x y z
N PRO A 1 3.82 -13.22 18.65
CA PRO A 1 3.15 -12.01 19.19
C PRO A 1 2.17 -12.40 20.30
N ASP A 2 2.55 -12.12 21.54
CA ASP A 2 1.68 -12.28 22.71
C ASP A 2 0.78 -11.03 22.82
N PRO A 3 -0.56 -11.17 22.90
CA PRO A 3 -1.48 -10.03 23.02
C PRO A 3 -1.29 -9.19 24.29
N THR A 4 -0.47 -9.63 25.25
CA THR A 4 -0.14 -8.87 26.47
C THR A 4 1.05 -7.92 26.31
N HIS A 5 1.87 -8.08 25.25
CA HIS A 5 3.02 -7.23 25.00
C HIS A 5 2.67 -6.17 23.96
N ASP A 6 2.03 -5.09 24.40
CA ASP A 6 1.94 -3.86 23.60
C ASP A 6 3.36 -3.29 23.43
N THR A 7 3.92 -3.46 22.23
CA THR A 7 5.23 -2.89 21.88
C THR A 7 5.23 -1.35 21.83
N HIS A 8 4.10 -0.68 22.07
CA HIS A 8 3.87 0.77 21.96
C HIS A 8 4.44 1.38 20.66
N THR A 9 4.59 0.55 19.64
CA THR A 9 5.25 0.87 18.39
C THR A 9 4.19 0.83 17.33
N ARG A 10 3.74 2.03 16.94
CA ARG A 10 2.85 2.23 15.81
C ARG A 10 3.57 1.81 14.55
N ARG A 11 2.90 1.03 13.71
CA ARG A 11 3.47 0.54 12.45
C ARG A 11 2.61 1.01 11.30
N LEU A 12 3.26 1.27 10.18
CA LEU A 12 2.59 1.57 8.93
C LEU A 12 2.81 0.41 7.97
N LEU A 13 1.71 -0.20 7.51
CA LEU A 13 1.69 -1.14 6.40
C LEU A 13 1.54 -0.35 5.10
N ILE A 14 2.47 -0.58 4.17
CA ILE A 14 2.45 -0.01 2.82
C ILE A 14 2.31 -1.17 1.85
N THR A 15 1.24 -1.19 1.06
CA THR A 15 0.99 -2.27 0.11
C THR A 15 0.13 -1.81 -1.05
N PHE A 16 0.10 -2.58 -2.12
CA PHE A 16 -0.85 -2.35 -3.21
C PHE A 16 -2.18 -3.04 -2.88
N LEU A 17 -3.27 -2.27 -2.95
CA LEU A 17 -4.60 -2.76 -2.59
C LEU A 17 -5.58 -2.55 -3.75
N GLY A 18 -6.23 -3.64 -4.11
CA GLY A 18 -7.33 -3.65 -5.05
C GLY A 18 -8.66 -3.48 -4.33
N ILE A 19 -9.65 -2.87 -4.98
CA ILE A 19 -11.00 -2.79 -4.43
C ILE A 19 -12.07 -3.16 -5.44
N THR A 20 -13.16 -3.73 -4.94
CA THR A 20 -14.38 -3.96 -5.71
C THR A 20 -15.61 -3.62 -4.88
N PRO A 21 -16.66 -3.05 -5.50
CA PRO A 21 -17.94 -2.88 -4.82
C PRO A 21 -18.55 -4.24 -4.47
N TYR A 22 -19.35 -4.27 -3.40
CA TYR A 22 -20.10 -5.46 -2.97
C TYR A 22 -20.96 -6.05 -4.10
N ARG A 23 -21.63 -5.19 -4.89
CA ARG A 23 -22.39 -5.57 -6.09
C ARG A 23 -21.67 -5.07 -7.34
N ALA A 24 -21.57 -5.92 -8.35
CA ALA A 24 -20.87 -5.64 -9.60
C ALA A 24 -21.28 -4.27 -10.18
N GLY A 25 -20.34 -3.31 -10.16
CA GLY A 25 -20.50 -1.98 -10.74
C GLY A 25 -21.25 -0.94 -9.90
N MET A 26 -21.71 -1.24 -8.68
CA MET A 26 -22.48 -0.30 -7.87
C MET A 26 -21.89 -0.07 -6.48
N TRP A 27 -21.27 1.10 -6.30
CA TRP A 27 -20.69 1.57 -5.02
C TRP A 27 -21.73 2.02 -3.98
N SER A 28 -22.97 2.33 -4.39
CA SER A 28 -23.98 3.00 -3.58
C SER A 28 -25.21 2.15 -3.21
N THR A 29 -25.17 0.83 -3.39
CA THR A 29 -26.33 -0.02 -3.07
C THR A 29 -26.33 -0.50 -1.61
N SER A 30 -27.53 -0.57 -1.02
CA SER A 30 -27.74 -1.04 0.35
C SER A 30 -27.36 -2.53 0.50
N ARG A 31 -26.73 -2.86 1.63
CA ARG A 31 -26.29 -4.23 1.96
C ARG A 31 -27.22 -4.94 2.94
N PRO A 32 -27.26 -6.28 2.95
CA PRO A 32 -27.70 -7.04 4.12
C PRO A 32 -26.78 -6.77 5.34
N PRO A 33 -27.29 -6.80 6.58
CA PRO A 33 -26.46 -6.69 7.78
C PRO A 33 -25.31 -7.70 7.75
N GLY A 34 -24.07 -7.24 8.00
CA GLY A 34 -22.88 -8.08 8.13
C GLY A 34 -21.96 -8.24 6.90
N ALA A 35 -22.39 -7.92 5.67
CA ALA A 35 -21.57 -8.17 4.46
C ALA A 35 -20.71 -6.97 4.01
N SER A 36 -19.38 -7.01 3.92
CA SER A 36 -18.57 -5.80 3.63
C SER A 36 -19.09 -4.97 2.41
N LEU A 37 -19.17 -3.64 2.56
CA LEU A 37 -19.56 -2.73 1.46
C LEU A 37 -18.51 -2.72 0.33
N ILE A 38 -17.26 -2.99 0.69
CA ILE A 38 -16.09 -2.98 -0.18
C ILE A 38 -15.31 -4.27 0.04
N HIS A 39 -14.99 -4.98 -1.04
CA HIS A 39 -14.03 -6.09 -0.95
C HIS A 39 -12.65 -5.58 -1.29
N TYR A 40 -11.70 -5.90 -0.43
CA TYR A 40 -10.28 -5.60 -0.61
C TYR A 40 -9.58 -6.81 -1.21
N HIS A 41 -8.70 -6.56 -2.18
CA HIS A 41 -7.94 -7.58 -2.89
C HIS A 41 -6.46 -7.36 -2.64
N LEU A 42 -5.83 -8.33 -1.98
CA LEU A 42 -4.39 -8.41 -1.87
C LEU A 42 -3.86 -9.22 -3.05
N PHE A 43 -2.85 -8.69 -3.73
CA PHE A 43 -2.30 -9.31 -4.93
C PHE A 43 -1.09 -10.18 -4.60
N ASN A 44 -1.09 -11.40 -5.13
CA ASN A 44 0.11 -12.25 -5.12
C ASN A 44 1.16 -11.60 -6.04
N GLY A 45 2.34 -11.30 -5.48
CA GLY A 45 3.43 -10.67 -6.23
C GLY A 45 3.63 -9.18 -5.96
N CYS A 46 2.69 -8.51 -5.29
CA CYS A 46 2.94 -7.17 -4.75
C CYS A 46 3.47 -7.28 -3.32
N PRO A 47 4.73 -6.95 -3.07
CA PRO A 47 5.27 -7.01 -1.73
C PRO A 47 4.69 -5.89 -0.86
N ALA A 48 4.70 -6.12 0.44
CA ALA A 48 4.29 -5.14 1.43
C ALA A 48 5.48 -4.73 2.30
N LEU A 49 5.50 -3.47 2.70
CA LEU A 49 6.50 -2.89 3.58
C LEU A 49 5.84 -2.53 4.91
N VAL A 50 6.50 -2.89 6.02
CA VAL A 50 6.05 -2.52 7.38
C VAL A 50 7.17 -1.74 8.05
N ILE A 51 6.87 -0.53 8.50
CA ILE A 51 7.86 0.36 9.13
C ILE A 51 7.35 0.95 10.45
N PRO A 52 8.23 1.27 11.40
CA PRO A 52 7.86 2.00 12.61
C PRO A 52 7.55 3.46 12.27
N VAL A 53 6.44 3.98 12.80
CA VAL A 53 6.01 5.36 12.58
C VAL A 53 5.73 6.09 13.88
N ASP A 54 5.66 7.41 13.78
CA ASP A 54 5.35 8.31 14.87
C ASP A 54 3.83 8.36 15.18
N GLU A 55 3.45 9.22 16.11
CA GLU A 55 2.05 9.42 16.49
C GLU A 55 1.25 10.30 15.52
N ASN A 56 1.93 11.15 14.76
CA ASN A 56 1.33 12.07 13.80
C ASN A 56 0.96 11.37 12.49
N CYS A 57 1.53 10.19 12.22
CA CYS A 57 1.22 9.38 11.06
C CYS A 57 -0.31 9.12 10.98
N PRO A 58 -0.98 9.42 9.85
CA PRO A 58 -2.42 9.22 9.72
C PRO A 58 -2.79 7.74 9.86
N ILE A 59 -4.04 7.49 10.29
CA ILE A 59 -4.57 6.11 10.42
C ILE A 59 -4.59 5.41 9.06
N THR A 60 -4.96 6.14 8.02
CA THR A 60 -5.02 5.66 6.64
C THR A 60 -4.64 6.77 5.69
N ALA A 61 -3.84 6.45 4.68
CA ALA A 61 -3.60 7.30 3.52
C ALA A 61 -3.63 6.46 2.24
N TRP A 62 -3.88 7.12 1.11
CA TRP A 62 -3.99 6.47 -0.20
C TRP A 62 -3.21 7.30 -1.21
N SER A 63 -2.34 6.65 -2.00
CA SER A 63 -1.68 7.31 -3.12
C SER A 63 -2.73 7.80 -4.14
N PRO A 64 -2.63 9.05 -4.63
CA PRO A 64 -3.48 9.52 -5.72
C PRO A 64 -3.12 8.85 -7.06
N VAL A 65 -1.94 8.24 -7.18
CA VAL A 65 -1.54 7.49 -8.37
C VAL A 65 -2.21 6.12 -8.33
N THR A 66 -3.16 5.93 -9.24
CA THR A 66 -4.03 4.75 -9.30
C THR A 66 -3.42 3.65 -10.14
N MET A 67 -4.03 2.46 -10.08
CA MET A 67 -3.66 1.34 -10.93
C MET A 67 -3.77 1.68 -12.42
N THR A 68 -4.82 2.40 -12.83
CA THR A 68 -4.98 2.85 -14.22
C THR A 68 -3.74 3.61 -14.70
N THR A 69 -3.16 4.47 -13.86
CA THR A 69 -1.94 5.21 -14.19
C THR A 69 -0.71 4.31 -14.17
N ILE A 70 -0.54 3.47 -13.13
CA ILE A 70 0.67 2.64 -12.94
C ILE A 70 0.88 1.64 -14.09
N ILE A 71 -0.20 1.05 -14.62
CA ILE A 71 -0.10 0.00 -15.64
C ILE A 71 0.05 0.55 -17.07
N GLN A 72 -0.03 1.87 -17.27
CA GLN A 72 0.11 2.48 -18.59
C GLN A 72 1.49 2.22 -19.19
N CYS A 73 1.53 2.01 -20.51
CA CYS A 73 2.79 1.92 -21.25
C CYS A 73 3.56 3.25 -21.13
N GLY A 74 4.83 3.19 -20.70
CA GLY A 74 5.67 4.38 -20.53
C GLY A 74 5.50 5.09 -19.18
N PHE A 75 4.77 4.52 -18.22
CA PHE A 75 4.74 5.04 -16.85
C PHE A 75 6.16 5.05 -16.25
N ASP A 76 6.58 6.23 -15.79
CA ASP A 76 7.83 6.42 -15.03
C ASP A 76 7.54 6.26 -13.53
N PRO A 77 8.11 5.25 -12.85
CA PRO A 77 7.91 5.05 -11.42
C PRO A 77 8.66 6.05 -10.53
N ALA A 78 9.64 6.80 -11.06
CA ALA A 78 10.51 7.65 -10.24
C ALA A 78 9.76 8.76 -9.48
N PRO A 79 8.80 9.50 -10.06
CA PRO A 79 8.04 10.51 -9.32
C PRO A 79 7.20 9.91 -8.18
N LEU A 80 6.55 8.76 -8.42
CA LEU A 80 5.77 8.06 -7.40
C LEU A 80 6.68 7.58 -6.26
N HIS A 81 7.83 6.99 -6.61
CA HIS A 81 8.84 6.57 -5.64
C HIS A 81 9.31 7.74 -4.76
N GLY A 82 9.61 8.88 -5.37
CA GLY A 82 10.04 10.09 -4.66
C GLY A 82 8.99 10.61 -3.67
N ILE A 83 7.74 10.74 -4.12
CA ILE A 83 6.61 11.19 -3.26
C ILE A 83 6.42 10.25 -2.07
N ILE A 84 6.53 8.93 -2.29
CA ILE A 84 6.39 7.96 -1.19
C ILE A 84 7.57 8.11 -0.22
N CYS A 85 8.81 8.22 -0.69
CA CYS A 85 9.96 8.43 0.19
C CYS A 85 9.81 9.71 1.02
N GLU A 86 9.42 10.82 0.40
CA GLU A 86 9.20 12.11 1.07
C GLU A 86 8.12 12.01 2.14
N TYR A 87 6.98 11.38 1.82
CA TYR A 87 5.92 11.15 2.81
C TYR A 87 6.40 10.29 3.98
N LEU A 88 7.11 9.19 3.70
CA LEU A 88 7.58 8.28 4.74
C LEU A 88 8.63 8.94 5.64
N ASP A 89 9.49 9.77 5.09
CA ASP A 89 10.49 10.52 5.87
C ASP A 89 9.84 11.42 6.93
N SER A 90 8.67 11.97 6.64
CA SER A 90 7.92 12.81 7.58
C SER A 90 7.24 12.06 8.73
N VAL A 91 7.07 10.73 8.62
CA VAL A 91 6.29 9.93 9.60
C VAL A 91 7.07 8.79 10.24
N ILE A 92 8.28 8.46 9.76
CA ILE A 92 9.09 7.37 10.32
C ILE A 92 9.63 7.75 11.69
N ARG A 93 9.50 6.82 12.64
CA ARG A 93 10.08 6.97 13.99
C ARG A 93 11.46 6.33 14.05
N MET A 94 12.51 7.14 14.02
CA MET A 94 13.90 6.69 13.95
C MET A 94 14.36 5.85 15.15
N GLU A 95 13.77 6.04 16.33
CA GLU A 95 14.04 5.23 17.53
C GLU A 95 13.65 3.77 17.30
N GLY A 96 12.61 3.53 16.49
CA GLY A 96 12.15 2.19 16.12
C GLY A 96 12.98 1.55 15.01
N VAL A 97 13.83 2.31 14.31
CA VAL A 97 14.72 1.80 13.27
C VAL A 97 15.97 1.21 13.91
N LEU A 98 16.37 0.02 13.45
CA LEU A 98 17.57 -0.67 13.93
C LEU A 98 18.80 0.25 13.80
N PRO A 99 19.64 0.40 14.85
CA PRO A 99 20.78 1.33 14.82
C PRO A 99 21.70 1.16 13.60
N LYS A 100 21.96 -0.09 13.19
CA LYS A 100 22.80 -0.41 12.02
C LYS A 100 22.23 0.08 10.69
N LEU A 101 20.92 0.32 10.60
CA LEU A 101 20.27 0.81 9.39
C LEU A 101 20.21 2.33 9.33
N ARG A 102 20.38 3.03 10.47
CA ARG A 102 20.22 4.49 10.54
C ARG A 102 21.26 5.24 9.69
N GLU A 103 22.50 4.74 9.66
CA GLU A 103 23.58 5.33 8.84
C GLU A 103 23.34 5.20 7.34
N ARG A 104 22.49 4.25 6.92
CA ARG A 104 22.15 3.96 5.52
C ARG A 104 20.66 4.11 5.25
N TYR A 105 19.99 4.92 6.06
CA TYR A 105 18.55 5.01 6.11
C TYR A 105 17.94 5.35 4.74
N ASP A 106 18.44 6.39 4.08
CA ASP A 106 17.94 6.83 2.76
C ASP A 106 18.07 5.73 1.71
N GLU A 107 19.22 5.05 1.67
CA GLU A 107 19.49 3.95 0.73
C GLU A 107 18.55 2.76 0.96
N VAL A 108 18.33 2.40 2.24
CA VAL A 108 17.49 1.26 2.62
C VAL A 108 16.02 1.58 2.38
N LEU A 109 15.54 2.74 2.82
CA LEU A 109 14.17 3.18 2.61
C LEU A 109 13.86 3.25 1.11
N SER A 110 14.74 3.89 0.33
CA SER A 110 14.58 4.00 -1.12
C SER A 110 14.41 2.63 -1.78
N ARG A 111 15.27 1.65 -1.45
CA ARG A 111 15.15 0.28 -2.00
C ARG A 111 13.88 -0.43 -1.56
N CYS A 112 13.48 -0.27 -0.30
CA CYS A 112 12.24 -0.85 0.23
C CYS A 112 10.99 -0.27 -0.47
N VAL A 113 10.98 1.04 -0.73
CA VAL A 113 9.90 1.69 -1.50
C VAL A 113 9.91 1.22 -2.95
N SER A 114 11.08 1.11 -3.59
CA SER A 114 11.19 0.57 -4.95
C SER A 114 10.61 -0.84 -5.06
N LEU A 115 10.78 -1.68 -4.03
CA LEU A 115 10.21 -3.03 -4.01
C LEU A 115 8.67 -3.01 -4.13
N VAL A 116 7.99 -2.12 -3.39
CA VAL A 116 6.53 -1.98 -3.45
C VAL A 116 6.08 -1.38 -4.77
N VAL A 117 6.72 -0.29 -5.22
CA VAL A 117 6.38 0.41 -6.48
C VAL A 117 6.59 -0.51 -7.69
N ASN A 118 7.72 -1.21 -7.75
CA ASN A 118 8.00 -2.15 -8.84
C ASN A 118 7.06 -3.35 -8.79
N GLY A 119 6.73 -3.85 -7.60
CA GLY A 119 5.73 -4.91 -7.47
C GLY A 119 4.34 -4.48 -7.96
N ALA A 120 3.97 -3.21 -7.80
CA ALA A 120 2.74 -2.66 -8.40
C ALA A 120 2.86 -2.56 -9.93
N LEU A 121 4.02 -2.15 -10.46
CA LEU A 121 4.28 -2.10 -11.91
C LEU A 121 4.21 -3.50 -12.57
N GLU A 122 4.71 -4.52 -11.88
CA GLU A 122 4.66 -5.91 -12.35
C GLU A 122 3.23 -6.46 -12.48
N LEU A 123 2.21 -5.80 -11.90
CA LEU A 123 0.81 -6.16 -12.15
C LEU A 123 0.41 -6.05 -13.61
N ARG A 124 1.14 -5.27 -14.42
CA ARG A 124 0.97 -5.24 -15.89
C ARG A 124 1.28 -6.58 -16.54
N ASN A 125 2.29 -7.28 -16.02
CA ASN A 125 2.82 -8.52 -16.59
C ASN A 125 2.29 -9.76 -15.86
N ALA A 126 1.86 -9.60 -14.61
CA ALA A 126 1.42 -10.69 -13.77
C ALA A 126 0.18 -11.37 -14.36
N GLU A 127 0.20 -12.71 -14.37
CA GLU A 127 -0.98 -13.54 -14.57
C GLU A 127 -1.96 -13.46 -13.38
N VAL A 128 -2.16 -12.26 -12.82
CA VAL A 128 -3.24 -12.04 -11.86
C VAL A 128 -4.50 -12.59 -12.50
N PRO A 129 -5.31 -13.41 -11.81
CA PRO A 129 -6.42 -14.09 -12.45
C PRO A 129 -7.26 -13.06 -13.19
N LYS A 130 -7.33 -13.16 -14.54
CA LYS A 130 -8.07 -12.22 -15.39
C LYS A 130 -9.51 -12.01 -14.90
N LYS A 131 -10.05 -12.97 -14.13
CA LYS A 131 -11.34 -12.90 -13.44
C LYS A 131 -11.41 -11.88 -12.29
N VAL A 132 -10.35 -11.73 -11.50
CA VAL A 132 -10.27 -10.75 -10.39
C VAL A 132 -10.07 -9.35 -10.96
N MET A 133 -9.14 -9.21 -11.92
CA MET A 133 -8.87 -7.95 -12.63
C MET A 133 -10.11 -7.37 -13.31
N LYS A 134 -10.98 -8.21 -13.88
CA LYS A 134 -12.24 -7.78 -14.52
C LYS A 134 -13.26 -7.16 -13.58
N LYS A 135 -13.20 -7.46 -12.28
CA LYS A 135 -14.16 -6.95 -11.29
C LYS A 135 -13.61 -5.77 -10.51
N LEU A 136 -12.29 -5.64 -10.47
CA LEU A 136 -11.53 -4.58 -9.82
C LEU A 136 -11.92 -3.21 -10.36
N ASP A 137 -11.93 -2.19 -9.48
CA ASP A 137 -11.98 -0.79 -9.88
C ASP A 137 -10.54 -0.23 -9.94
N PRO A 138 -9.94 -0.14 -11.14
CA PRO A 138 -8.55 0.31 -11.31
C PRO A 138 -8.37 1.82 -11.07
N GLU A 139 -9.44 2.61 -11.14
CA GLU A 139 -9.43 4.05 -10.83
C GLU A 139 -9.33 4.31 -9.32
N ARG A 140 -9.52 3.27 -8.50
CA ARG A 140 -9.43 3.37 -7.04
C ARG A 140 -8.35 2.47 -6.46
N ALA A 141 -8.01 1.38 -7.12
CA ALA A 141 -6.90 0.53 -6.69
C ALA A 141 -5.57 1.29 -6.76
N GLY A 142 -4.67 1.03 -5.80
CA GLY A 142 -3.39 1.73 -5.73
C GLY A 142 -2.59 1.37 -4.49
N ILE A 143 -1.52 2.12 -4.25
CA ILE A 143 -0.70 1.98 -3.05
C ILE A 143 -1.42 2.63 -1.88
N VAL A 144 -1.57 1.89 -0.78
CA VAL A 144 -2.23 2.32 0.46
C VAL A 144 -1.28 2.26 1.63
N PHE A 145 -1.57 3.07 2.63
CA PHE A 145 -0.83 3.21 3.88
C PHE A 145 -1.81 3.00 5.03
N LEU A 146 -1.64 1.91 5.79
CA LEU A 146 -2.55 1.52 6.87
C LEU A 146 -1.76 1.46 8.19
N ARG A 147 -2.08 2.35 9.13
CA ARG A 147 -1.45 2.36 10.46
C ARG A 147 -2.18 1.40 11.39
N TYR A 148 -1.43 0.60 12.13
CA TYR A 148 -1.95 -0.37 13.11
C TYR A 148 -1.01 -0.55 14.32
#